data_AF-A0A7W1W1E3-F1
#
_entry.id   AF-A0A7W1W1E3-F1
#
_cell.length_a   1.000
_cell.length_b   1.000
_cell.length_c   1.000
_cell.angle_alpha   90.00
_cell.angle_beta   90.00
_cell.angle_gamma   90.00
#
_symmetry.space_group_name_H-M   'P 1'
#
loop_
_entity.id
_entity.type
_entity.pdbx_description
1 polymer ?
#
loop_
_entity_poly.entity_id
_entity_poly.type
_entity_poly.pdbx_seq_one_letter_code
_entity_poly.pdbx_strand_id
1 'polypeptide(L)'
;PQTYIDENGDEQPVANDNGDPLVLNPNIEKLSNPDGGWYDGVVNIKYEIQEGGLDNMNNDLVVFRLADVMFMKAESMMRKNGNAANAQAVKLVNDVRARSFTSNDASGKYTPSTLTMNELLDERAREFAYEMTRREDLIRFGKFNDVWWAKPVTDKHYELFPIPTNIRTANPALTQNPGY
;
A
#
# COMPACT_ATOMS: atom_id res chain seq x y z
N PRO A 1 -0.93 -2.48 -27.14
CA PRO A 1 -2.32 -1.96 -27.19
C PRO A 1 -3.23 -2.89 -26.40
N GLN A 2 -4.14 -2.34 -25.60
CA GLN A 2 -5.17 -3.13 -24.92
C GLN A 2 -6.26 -3.51 -25.94
N THR A 3 -6.79 -4.74 -25.84
CA THR A 3 -7.82 -5.26 -26.75
C THR A 3 -8.97 -5.89 -25.97
N TYR A 4 -10.14 -5.98 -26.59
CA TYR A 4 -11.31 -6.71 -26.09
C TYR A 4 -11.95 -7.52 -27.22
N ILE A 5 -12.74 -8.54 -26.86
CA ILE A 5 -13.52 -9.33 -27.82
C ILE A 5 -14.92 -8.74 -27.89
N ASP A 6 -15.36 -8.38 -29.09
CA ASP A 6 -16.70 -7.84 -29.30
C ASP A 6 -17.79 -8.92 -29.40
N GLU A 7 -19.04 -8.50 -29.61
CA GLU A 7 -20.21 -9.37 -29.74
C GLU A 7 -20.17 -10.30 -30.97
N ASN A 8 -19.31 -10.02 -31.95
CA ASN A 8 -19.11 -10.84 -33.14
C ASN A 8 -17.94 -11.83 -32.97
N GLY A 9 -17.22 -11.75 -31.84
CA GLY A 9 -16.04 -12.56 -31.57
C GLY A 9 -14.75 -12.00 -32.16
N ASP A 10 -14.77 -10.77 -32.66
CA ASP A 10 -13.60 -10.12 -33.25
C ASP A 10 -12.79 -9.37 -32.17
N GLU A 11 -11.47 -9.39 -32.30
CA GLU A 11 -10.56 -8.64 -31.42
C GLU A 11 -10.49 -7.17 -31.84
N GLN A 12 -10.96 -6.28 -30.98
CA GLN A 12 -11.01 -4.85 -31.20
C GLN A 12 -10.02 -4.12 -30.27
N PRO A 13 -9.38 -3.02 -30.74
CA PRO A 13 -8.58 -2.18 -29.85
C PRO A 13 -9.49 -1.41 -28.89
N VAL A 14 -9.08 -1.33 -27.62
CA VAL A 14 -9.65 -0.32 -26.71
C VAL A 14 -9.16 1.05 -27.19
N ALA A 15 -10.05 2.02 -27.39
CA ALA A 15 -9.68 3.37 -27.77
C ALA A 15 -9.58 4.30 -26.56
N ASN A 16 -8.75 5.34 -26.64
CA ASN A 16 -8.73 6.43 -25.69
C ASN A 16 -9.80 7.50 -26.03
N ASP A 17 -9.87 8.56 -25.21
CA ASP A 17 -10.82 9.67 -25.39
C ASP A 17 -10.68 10.40 -26.74
N ASN A 18 -9.53 10.27 -27.41
CA ASN A 18 -9.28 10.83 -28.74
C ASN A 18 -9.61 9.86 -29.89
N GLY A 19 -10.02 8.61 -29.58
CA GLY A 19 -10.28 7.55 -30.55
C GLY A 19 -9.05 6.75 -31.01
N ASP A 20 -7.87 7.05 -30.48
CA ASP A 20 -6.64 6.31 -30.79
C ASP A 20 -6.56 5.01 -29.97
N PRO A 21 -5.90 3.95 -30.47
CA PRO A 21 -5.68 2.73 -29.70
C PRO A 21 -4.97 3.02 -28.36
N LEU A 22 -5.59 2.57 -27.26
CA LEU A 22 -5.09 2.71 -25.90
C LEU A 22 -3.86 1.82 -25.70
N VAL A 23 -2.73 2.45 -25.34
CA VAL A 23 -1.48 1.77 -25.00
C VAL A 23 -1.11 2.12 -23.56
N LEU A 24 -1.49 1.26 -22.62
CA LEU A 24 -1.06 1.36 -21.22
C LEU A 24 0.39 0.91 -21.08
N ASN A 25 1.21 1.72 -20.42
CA ASN A 25 2.57 1.36 -20.03
C ASN A 25 2.66 1.32 -18.50
N PRO A 26 2.49 0.15 -17.85
CA PRO A 26 2.47 0.05 -16.40
C PRO A 26 3.85 0.21 -15.75
N ASN A 27 4.92 0.36 -16.54
CA ASN A 27 6.27 0.43 -16.02
C ASN A 27 6.54 1.79 -15.36
N ILE A 28 6.98 1.75 -14.10
CA ILE A 28 7.38 2.94 -13.35
C ILE A 28 8.90 2.96 -13.24
N GLU A 29 9.55 3.82 -14.03
CA GLU A 29 11.02 3.88 -14.08
C GLU A 29 11.61 4.90 -13.10
N LYS A 30 10.85 5.94 -12.74
CA LYS A 30 11.27 7.03 -11.86
C LYS A 30 10.07 7.61 -11.11
N LEU A 31 10.31 8.19 -9.93
CA LEU A 31 9.26 8.82 -9.12
C LEU A 31 8.61 10.04 -9.80
N SER A 32 9.36 10.72 -10.66
CA SER A 32 8.88 11.90 -11.40
C SER A 32 9.33 11.78 -12.84
N ASN A 33 8.36 11.68 -13.76
CA ASN A 33 8.59 11.64 -15.20
C ASN A 33 7.86 12.81 -15.88
N PRO A 34 8.51 13.98 -16.03
CA PRO A 34 7.88 15.12 -16.72
C PRO A 34 7.63 14.84 -18.21
N ASP A 35 8.36 13.89 -18.80
CA ASP A 35 8.20 13.47 -20.20
C ASP A 35 7.21 12.30 -20.37
N GLY A 36 6.58 11.86 -19.28
CA GLY A 36 5.64 10.74 -19.28
C GLY A 36 4.31 11.10 -19.95
N GLY A 37 3.74 10.15 -20.67
CA GLY A 37 2.40 10.25 -21.24
C GLY A 37 1.31 9.97 -20.20
N TRP A 38 0.06 10.29 -20.57
CA TRP A 38 -1.13 10.06 -19.74
C TRP A 38 -1.38 8.58 -19.38
N TYR A 39 -0.79 7.66 -20.14
CA TYR A 39 -0.95 6.21 -19.98
C TYR A 39 0.31 5.52 -19.40
N ASP A 40 1.30 6.30 -18.94
CA ASP A 40 2.48 5.79 -18.25
C ASP A 40 2.22 5.65 -16.74
N GLY A 41 2.59 4.50 -16.17
CA GLY A 41 2.44 4.17 -14.76
C GLY A 41 1.08 3.57 -14.42
N VAL A 42 0.73 3.66 -13.14
CA VAL A 42 -0.54 3.14 -12.59
C VAL A 42 -1.19 4.18 -11.69
N VAL A 43 -2.52 4.28 -11.77
CA VAL A 43 -3.32 5.14 -10.89
C VAL A 43 -4.04 4.25 -9.88
N ASN A 44 -3.97 4.62 -8.61
CA ASN A 44 -4.73 3.92 -7.58
C ASN A 44 -6.18 4.41 -7.56
N ILE A 45 -7.13 3.50 -7.73
CA ILE A 45 -8.58 3.78 -7.75
C ILE A 45 -9.30 3.28 -6.49
N LYS A 46 -8.56 3.02 -5.40
CA LYS A 46 -9.13 2.39 -4.19
C LYS A 46 -10.20 3.26 -3.52
N TYR A 47 -9.97 4.56 -3.51
CA TYR A 47 -10.94 5.57 -3.09
C TYR A 47 -11.36 6.32 -4.34
N GLU A 48 -12.43 5.85 -4.97
CA GLU A 48 -12.93 6.38 -6.22
C GLU A 48 -13.25 7.87 -6.08
N ILE A 49 -12.78 8.65 -7.06
CA ILE A 49 -13.06 10.08 -7.14
C ILE A 49 -14.36 10.23 -7.91
N GLN A 50 -15.32 10.93 -7.33
CA GLN A 50 -16.59 11.22 -7.99
C GLN A 50 -16.33 12.06 -9.24
N GLU A 51 -16.87 11.64 -10.38
CA GLU A 51 -16.79 12.41 -11.62
C GLU A 51 -17.46 13.79 -11.44
N GLY A 52 -16.75 14.85 -11.82
CA GLY A 52 -17.18 16.24 -11.59
C GLY A 52 -17.13 16.70 -10.13
N GLY A 53 -16.55 15.89 -9.22
CA GLY A 53 -16.34 16.25 -7.83
C GLY A 53 -15.40 17.45 -7.66
N LEU A 54 -15.71 18.30 -6.68
CA LEU A 54 -14.83 19.39 -6.24
C LEU A 54 -13.91 18.92 -5.10
N ASP A 55 -12.96 19.75 -4.70
CA ASP A 55 -11.94 19.46 -3.67
C ASP A 55 -12.50 19.09 -2.27
N ASN A 56 -13.82 19.19 -2.04
CA ASN A 56 -14.49 18.90 -0.77
C ASN A 56 -15.49 17.75 -0.91
N MET A 57 -14.98 16.54 -1.11
CA MET A 57 -15.81 15.33 -1.17
C MET A 57 -16.27 14.89 0.23
N ASN A 58 -17.46 14.28 0.31
CA ASN A 58 -18.09 13.85 1.57
C ASN A 58 -17.77 12.38 1.96
N ASN A 59 -16.72 11.78 1.39
CA ASN A 59 -16.31 10.43 1.75
C ASN A 59 -15.59 10.41 3.10
N ASP A 60 -15.81 9.36 3.88
CA ASP A 60 -15.10 9.16 5.13
C ASP A 60 -13.63 8.79 4.90
N LEU A 61 -12.77 9.27 5.80
CA LEU A 61 -11.37 8.86 5.89
C LEU A 61 -11.24 7.67 6.84
N VAL A 62 -10.78 6.54 6.33
CA VAL A 62 -10.54 5.35 7.15
C VAL A 62 -9.31 5.57 8.03
N VAL A 63 -9.52 5.79 9.34
CA VAL A 63 -8.43 5.83 10.33
C VAL A 63 -8.20 4.44 10.93
N PHE A 64 -9.28 3.72 11.24
CA PHE A 64 -9.24 2.33 11.70
C PHE A 64 -10.38 1.55 11.07
N ARG A 65 -10.12 0.27 10.77
CA ARG A 65 -11.16 -0.66 10.33
C ARG A 65 -10.89 -2.07 10.85
N LEU A 66 -11.92 -2.90 10.84
CA LEU A 66 -11.88 -4.25 11.42
C LEU A 66 -10.71 -5.09 10.91
N ALA A 67 -10.40 -5.02 9.61
CA ALA A 67 -9.27 -5.77 9.05
C ALA A 67 -7.94 -5.38 9.71
N ASP A 68 -7.68 -4.09 9.95
CA ASP A 68 -6.42 -3.68 10.58
C ASP A 68 -6.31 -4.25 12.00
N VAL A 69 -7.40 -4.24 12.77
CA VAL A 69 -7.47 -4.89 14.10
C VAL A 69 -7.20 -6.39 14.01
N MET A 70 -7.75 -7.08 13.00
CA MET A 70 -7.50 -8.50 12.77
C MET A 70 -6.03 -8.78 12.43
N PHE A 71 -5.41 -7.95 11.59
CA PHE A 71 -3.99 -8.05 11.28
C PHE A 71 -3.10 -7.72 12.47
N MET A 72 -3.40 -6.69 13.26
CA MET A 72 -2.67 -6.37 14.50
C MET A 72 -2.74 -7.51 15.51
N LYS A 73 -3.91 -8.17 15.63
CA LYS A 73 -4.07 -9.35 16.48
C LYS A 73 -3.26 -10.54 15.96
N ALA A 74 -3.27 -10.79 14.65
CA ALA A 74 -2.44 -11.83 14.03
C ALA A 74 -0.94 -11.55 14.25
N GLU A 75 -0.48 -10.32 14.00
CA GLU A 75 0.90 -9.87 14.25
C GLU A 75 1.31 -10.13 15.71
N SER A 76 0.46 -9.73 16.66
CA SER A 76 0.72 -9.91 18.10
C SER A 76 0.83 -11.39 18.47
N MET A 77 -0.04 -12.24 17.92
CA MET A 77 0.03 -13.69 18.12
C MET A 77 1.33 -14.28 17.55
N MET A 78 1.73 -13.86 16.35
CA MET A 78 2.97 -14.30 15.71
C MET A 78 4.19 -13.90 16.53
N ARG A 79 4.30 -12.63 16.94
CA ARG A 79 5.41 -12.12 17.76
C ARG A 79 5.52 -12.87 19.10
N LYS A 80 4.39 -13.10 19.78
CA LYS A 80 4.35 -13.89 21.02
C LYS A 80 4.79 -15.33 20.82
N ASN A 81 4.58 -15.87 19.62
CA ASN A 81 4.96 -17.23 19.24
C ASN A 81 6.32 -17.27 18.49
N GLY A 82 7.29 -16.43 18.89
CA GLY A 82 8.63 -16.44 18.30
C GLY A 82 8.66 -16.07 16.82
N ASN A 83 7.80 -15.12 16.40
CA ASN A 83 7.61 -14.69 15.01
C ASN A 83 7.04 -15.75 14.06
N ALA A 84 6.46 -16.84 14.59
CA ALA A 84 5.81 -17.88 13.79
C ALA A 84 4.29 -17.81 13.86
N ALA A 85 3.61 -17.97 12.73
CA ALA A 85 2.15 -18.03 12.70
C ALA A 85 1.61 -19.33 13.33
N ASN A 86 0.53 -19.19 14.07
CA ASN A 86 -0.30 -20.31 14.53
C ASN A 86 -1.63 -20.31 13.75
N ALA A 87 -2.44 -21.36 13.95
CA ALA A 87 -3.72 -21.50 13.24
C ALA A 87 -4.68 -20.30 13.45
N GLN A 88 -4.64 -19.65 14.62
CA GLN A 88 -5.51 -18.50 14.91
C GLN A 88 -5.06 -17.24 14.16
N ALA A 89 -3.76 -16.96 14.09
CA ALA A 89 -3.20 -15.85 13.32
C ALA A 89 -3.50 -16.02 11.82
N VAL A 90 -3.28 -17.23 11.29
CA VAL A 90 -3.60 -17.58 9.90
C VAL A 90 -5.07 -17.37 9.60
N LYS A 91 -5.96 -17.82 10.50
CA LYS A 91 -7.40 -17.64 10.31
C LYS A 91 -7.77 -16.16 10.18
N LEU A 92 -7.24 -15.29 11.05
CA LEU A 92 -7.54 -13.86 11.01
C LEU A 92 -7.14 -13.22 9.68
N VAL A 93 -5.95 -13.52 9.16
CA VAL A 93 -5.48 -12.98 7.87
C VAL A 93 -6.29 -13.56 6.71
N ASN A 94 -6.57 -14.87 6.73
CA ASN A 94 -7.36 -15.52 5.68
C ASN A 94 -8.83 -15.06 5.66
N ASP A 95 -9.42 -14.73 6.81
CA ASP A 95 -10.78 -14.18 6.89
C ASP A 95 -10.88 -12.83 6.15
N VAL A 96 -9.83 -12.01 6.17
CA VAL A 96 -9.77 -10.76 5.38
C VAL A 96 -9.55 -11.06 3.90
N ARG A 97 -8.56 -11.90 3.59
CA ARG A 97 -8.24 -12.29 2.21
C ARG A 97 -9.41 -12.92 1.47
N ALA A 98 -10.24 -13.69 2.15
CA ALA A 98 -11.40 -14.36 1.53
C ALA A 98 -12.36 -13.38 0.83
N ARG A 99 -12.32 -12.07 1.10
CA ARG A 99 -13.11 -11.07 0.37
C ARG A 99 -12.56 -10.71 -1.01
N SER A 100 -11.26 -10.92 -1.24
CA SER A 100 -10.54 -10.53 -2.45
C SER A 100 -10.23 -11.71 -3.37
N PHE A 101 -10.58 -12.93 -2.97
CA PHE A 101 -10.26 -14.17 -3.68
C PHE A 101 -11.50 -15.05 -3.81
N THR A 102 -11.58 -15.82 -4.91
CA THR A 102 -12.62 -16.84 -5.06
C THR A 102 -12.35 -18.04 -4.15
N SER A 103 -13.38 -18.83 -3.83
CA SER A 103 -13.27 -19.96 -2.89
C SER A 103 -12.24 -21.02 -3.31
N ASN A 104 -11.95 -21.11 -4.61
CA ASN A 104 -11.08 -22.11 -5.21
C ASN A 104 -9.67 -21.58 -5.55
N ASP A 105 -9.38 -20.31 -5.24
CA ASP A 105 -8.05 -19.76 -5.45
C ASP A 105 -7.10 -20.22 -4.34
N ALA A 106 -6.19 -21.14 -4.69
CA ALA A 106 -5.20 -21.66 -3.77
C ALA A 106 -4.21 -20.58 -3.30
N SER A 107 -3.98 -19.52 -4.08
CA SER A 107 -3.16 -18.38 -3.67
C SER A 107 -3.84 -17.51 -2.63
N GLY A 108 -5.17 -17.61 -2.50
CA GLY A 108 -5.96 -16.81 -1.56
C GLY A 108 -5.78 -17.18 -0.08
N LYS A 109 -5.10 -18.30 0.25
CA LYS A 109 -5.02 -18.81 1.62
C LYS A 109 -3.57 -19.03 2.08
N TYR A 110 -3.23 -18.44 3.22
CA TYR A 110 -2.02 -18.80 3.93
C TYR A 110 -2.20 -20.04 4.80
N THR A 111 -1.07 -20.66 5.11
CA THR A 111 -0.88 -21.69 6.13
C THR A 111 0.08 -21.16 7.20
N PRO A 112 0.24 -21.84 8.35
CA PRO A 112 1.23 -21.44 9.36
C PRO A 112 2.66 -21.34 8.84
N SER A 113 3.03 -22.12 7.82
CA SER A 113 4.36 -22.09 7.22
C SER A 113 4.54 -20.99 6.18
N THR A 114 3.46 -20.51 5.54
CA THR A 114 3.55 -19.48 4.49
C THR A 114 3.32 -18.08 5.04
N LEU A 115 2.54 -17.92 6.12
CA LEU A 115 2.36 -16.63 6.80
C LEU A 115 3.57 -16.31 7.68
N THR A 116 4.65 -15.84 7.06
CA THR A 116 5.83 -15.33 7.77
C THR A 116 5.64 -13.88 8.19
N MET A 117 6.51 -13.33 9.06
CA MET A 117 6.44 -11.90 9.40
C MET A 117 6.66 -10.99 8.19
N ASN A 118 7.54 -11.36 7.24
CA ASN A 118 7.72 -10.61 6.01
C ASN A 118 6.45 -10.68 5.13
N GLU A 119 5.85 -11.86 5.01
CA GLU A 119 4.63 -12.03 4.25
C GLU A 119 3.45 -11.26 4.89
N LEU A 120 3.35 -11.24 6.22
CA LEU A 120 2.36 -10.42 6.93
C LEU A 120 2.56 -8.93 6.61
N LEU A 121 3.80 -8.44 6.58
CA LEU A 121 4.11 -7.06 6.22
C LEU A 121 3.75 -6.75 4.76
N ASP A 122 3.98 -7.69 3.85
CA ASP A 122 3.64 -7.52 2.44
C ASP A 122 2.12 -7.58 2.22
N GLU A 123 1.43 -8.43 2.97
CA GLU A 123 -0.02 -8.51 2.92
C GLU A 123 -0.69 -7.25 3.48
N ARG A 124 -0.14 -6.68 4.55
CA ARG A 124 -0.55 -5.36 5.03
C ARG A 124 -0.36 -4.29 3.95
N ALA A 125 0.72 -4.36 3.15
CA ALA A 125 0.95 -3.42 2.06
C ALA A 125 -0.17 -3.49 1.00
N ARG A 126 -0.58 -4.72 0.64
CA ARG A 126 -1.65 -4.95 -0.34
C ARG A 126 -3.02 -4.53 0.18
N GLU A 127 -3.38 -4.97 1.38
CA GLU A 127 -4.70 -4.71 1.99
C GLU A 127 -4.89 -3.23 2.33
N PHE A 128 -3.87 -2.56 2.88
CA PHE A 128 -3.95 -1.19 3.40
C PHE A 128 -3.25 -0.15 2.51
N ALA A 129 -3.01 -0.45 1.23
CA ALA A 129 -2.48 0.52 0.28
C ALA A 129 -3.31 1.82 0.33
N TYR A 130 -2.63 2.97 0.41
CA TYR A 130 -3.24 4.31 0.52
C TYR A 130 -4.06 4.58 1.81
N GLU A 131 -3.91 3.78 2.86
CA GLU A 131 -4.59 3.99 4.16
C GLU A 131 -3.66 4.54 5.25
N MET A 132 -2.54 5.18 4.87
CA MET A 132 -1.61 5.84 5.81
C MET A 132 -1.01 4.96 6.92
N THR A 133 -0.85 3.65 6.67
CA THR A 133 -0.26 2.70 7.64
C THR A 133 1.17 2.27 7.31
N ARG A 134 1.57 2.38 6.04
CA ARG A 134 2.79 1.72 5.54
C ARG A 134 4.07 2.26 6.17
N ARG A 135 4.14 3.56 6.46
CA ARG A 135 5.33 4.19 7.05
C ARG A 135 5.59 3.60 8.44
N GLU A 136 4.55 3.58 9.27
CA GLU A 136 4.57 3.11 10.64
C GLU A 136 4.86 1.60 10.68
N ASP A 137 4.24 0.84 9.79
CA ASP A 137 4.54 -0.59 9.62
C ASP A 137 6.01 -0.83 9.31
N LEU A 138 6.56 -0.11 8.31
CA LEU A 138 7.97 -0.26 7.93
C LEU A 138 8.92 0.14 9.06
N ILE A 139 8.63 1.18 9.83
CA ILE A 139 9.45 1.59 10.99
C ILE A 139 9.42 0.48 12.05
N ARG A 140 8.23 -0.01 12.45
CA ARG A 140 8.09 -1.07 13.47
C ARG A 140 8.72 -2.40 13.06
N PHE A 141 8.80 -2.68 11.76
CA PHE A 141 9.45 -3.86 11.21
C PHE A 141 10.94 -3.66 10.93
N GLY A 142 11.48 -2.46 11.14
CA GLY A 142 12.89 -2.15 10.86
C GLY A 142 13.23 -2.19 9.37
N LYS A 143 12.25 -1.88 8.52
CA LYS A 143 12.33 -1.93 7.04
C LYS A 143 12.27 -0.55 6.38
N PHE A 144 11.95 0.50 7.13
CA PHE A 144 11.78 1.86 6.57
C PHE A 144 13.06 2.38 5.88
N ASN A 145 14.21 2.03 6.44
CA ASN A 145 15.51 2.49 5.99
C ASN A 145 16.13 1.64 4.87
N ASP A 146 15.52 0.50 4.54
CA ASP A 146 16.00 -0.38 3.48
C ASP A 146 15.91 0.31 2.10
N VAL A 147 16.66 -0.24 1.15
CA VAL A 147 16.57 0.14 -0.27
C VAL A 147 15.24 -0.35 -0.85
N TRP A 148 14.64 0.45 -1.71
CA TRP A 148 13.59 0.01 -2.64
C TRP A 148 13.79 0.73 -3.98
N TRP A 149 12.99 0.37 -4.99
CA TRP A 149 13.25 0.72 -6.40
C TRP A 149 13.54 2.21 -6.66
N ALA A 150 13.03 3.12 -5.82
CA ALA A 150 13.23 4.57 -5.96
C ALA A 150 13.92 5.27 -4.77
N LYS A 151 14.50 4.52 -3.83
CA LYS A 151 15.14 5.11 -2.64
C LYS A 151 16.36 4.28 -2.24
N PRO A 152 17.52 4.91 -2.03
CA PRO A 152 18.67 4.22 -1.47
C PRO A 152 18.45 3.84 0.01
N VAL A 153 19.43 3.15 0.60
CA VAL A 153 19.48 3.03 2.06
C VAL A 153 19.59 4.42 2.68
N THR A 154 18.83 4.67 3.73
CA THR A 154 18.83 5.92 4.49
C THR A 154 19.13 5.64 5.95
N ASP A 155 19.57 6.62 6.73
CA ASP A 155 19.82 6.40 8.15
C ASP A 155 18.57 6.65 9.02
N LYS A 156 18.65 6.25 10.29
CA LYS A 156 17.51 6.18 11.21
C LYS A 156 16.89 7.54 11.56
N HIS A 157 17.56 8.68 11.33
CA HIS A 157 16.96 9.96 11.70
C HIS A 157 15.64 10.22 10.96
N TYR A 158 15.47 9.68 9.74
CA TYR A 158 14.23 9.79 8.97
C TYR A 158 13.03 9.01 9.55
N GLU A 159 13.23 8.14 10.54
CA GLU A 159 12.12 7.45 11.23
C GLU A 159 11.25 8.45 11.99
N LEU A 160 11.83 9.55 12.49
CA LEU A 160 11.13 10.65 13.18
C LEU A 160 11.10 11.91 12.31
N PHE A 161 10.05 12.71 12.44
CA PHE A 161 10.02 14.04 11.81
C PHE A 161 10.83 15.07 12.61
N PRO A 162 11.40 16.10 11.97
CA PRO A 162 12.03 17.20 12.71
C PRO A 162 10.99 17.96 13.53
N ILE A 163 11.40 18.43 14.71
CA ILE A 163 10.59 19.40 15.46
C ILE A 163 10.62 20.72 14.69
N PRO A 164 9.46 21.33 14.36
CA PRO A 164 9.41 22.56 13.57
C PRO A 164 10.21 23.70 14.20
N THR A 165 10.95 24.45 13.36
CA THR A 165 11.85 25.53 13.80
C THR A 165 11.12 26.62 14.58
N ASN A 166 9.93 27.03 14.14
CA ASN A 166 9.13 28.04 14.83
C ASN A 166 8.73 27.60 16.26
N ILE A 167 8.47 26.32 16.47
CA ILE A 167 8.16 25.76 17.79
C ILE A 167 9.40 25.74 18.69
N ARG A 168 10.57 25.38 18.15
CA ARG A 168 11.85 25.43 18.89
C ARG A 168 12.28 26.85 19.25
N THR A 169 12.06 27.82 18.37
CA THR A 169 12.34 29.23 18.66
C THR A 169 11.42 29.76 19.76
N ALA A 170 10.15 29.35 19.78
CA ALA A 170 9.19 29.75 20.80
C ALA A 170 9.45 29.08 22.17
N ASN A 171 9.99 27.86 22.17
CA ASN A 171 10.33 27.14 23.39
C ASN A 171 11.77 26.58 23.33
N PRO A 172 12.76 27.34 23.83
CA PRO A 172 14.17 26.94 23.82
C PRO A 172 14.49 25.66 24.63
N ALA A 173 13.58 25.19 25.47
CA ALA A 173 13.75 23.93 26.21
C ALA A 173 13.58 22.69 25.31
N LEU A 174 12.99 22.84 24.11
CA LEU A 174 12.83 21.76 23.15
C LEU A 174 14.16 21.49 22.42
N THR A 175 14.70 20.31 22.65
CA THR A 175 15.84 19.78 21.91
C THR A 175 15.36 19.08 20.64
N GLN A 176 16.17 19.13 19.58
CA GLN A 176 15.82 18.55 18.29
C GLN A 176 15.94 17.03 18.30
N ASN A 177 15.15 16.36 17.47
CA ASN A 177 15.31 14.93 17.20
C ASN A 177 16.71 14.66 16.59
N PRO A 178 17.43 13.60 17.00
CA PRO A 178 18.78 13.35 16.52
C PRO A 178 18.86 13.34 15.00
N GLY A 179 19.82 14.07 14.42
CA GLY A 179 20.05 14.15 12.96
C GLY A 179 19.42 15.36 12.24
N TYR A 180 18.61 16.17 12.93
CA TYR A 180 17.97 17.38 12.40
C TYR A 180 18.45 18.68 13.06
#